data_AF-A0A5C7PUL1-F1
#
_entry.id   AF-A0A5C7PUL1-F1
#
_cell.length_a   1.000
_cell.length_b   1.000
_cell.length_c   1.000
_cell.angle_alpha   90.00
_cell.angle_beta   90.00
_cell.angle_gamma   90.00
#
_symmetry.space_group_name_H-M   'P 1'
#
loop_
_entity.id
_entity.type
_entity.pdbx_description
1 polymer ?
#
loop_
_entity_poly.entity_id
_entity_poly.type
_entity_poly.pdbx_seq_one_letter_code
_entity_poly.pdbx_strand_id
1 'polypeptide(L)'
;MPRCRPLRCPPRGFTLVEVLVALLVLSIMAAMAWRGVDGIVRTRDASQRQLEQTLRLNTVLAQWQTDLAAVQDTGAVPPLVFDGATLRLTRGTPEGVQVVAWSLKSESTDNAWRRWAGPSVTASAALQDSWIASQQLLGSEPGQLRALEGVTRWQVYFFQGNAWANAQSTGNVAAPPAGAASGAAPRAALPSGVRVVIGFAPGSGLTGTLTRDVMLGP
;
A
#
# COMPACT_ATOMS: atom_id res chain seq x y z
N MET A 1 -59.27 -58.12 51.65
CA MET A 1 -58.49 -57.42 50.60
C MET A 1 -58.39 -55.94 50.95
N PRO A 2 -57.21 -55.36 51.23
CA PRO A 2 -57.09 -53.91 51.37
C PRO A 2 -56.86 -53.29 49.98
N ARG A 3 -57.62 -52.23 49.65
CA ARG A 3 -57.44 -51.43 48.42
C ARG A 3 -56.38 -50.36 48.67
N CYS A 4 -55.34 -50.32 47.83
CA CYS A 4 -54.39 -49.19 47.78
C CYS A 4 -55.08 -47.95 47.18
N ARG A 5 -55.03 -46.81 47.89
CA ARG A 5 -55.42 -45.51 47.36
C ARG A 5 -54.22 -44.86 46.65
N PRO A 6 -54.38 -44.29 45.44
CA PRO A 6 -53.32 -43.50 44.81
C PRO A 6 -53.18 -42.16 45.53
N LEU A 7 -51.97 -41.85 46.00
CA LEU A 7 -51.61 -40.53 46.48
C LEU A 7 -51.60 -39.56 45.29
N ARG A 8 -52.65 -38.74 45.17
CA ARG A 8 -52.64 -37.59 44.25
C ARG A 8 -51.77 -36.51 44.88
N CYS A 9 -50.64 -36.20 44.23
CA CYS A 9 -49.85 -35.03 44.58
C CYS A 9 -50.63 -33.78 44.12
N PRO A 10 -50.76 -32.74 44.96
CA PRO A 10 -51.40 -31.49 44.56
C PRO A 10 -50.57 -30.84 43.44
N PRO A 11 -51.21 -30.23 42.41
CA PRO A 11 -50.48 -29.45 41.43
C PRO A 11 -49.86 -28.26 42.13
N ARG A 12 -48.53 -28.19 42.16
CA ARG A 12 -47.80 -27.01 42.62
C ARG A 12 -48.03 -25.90 41.59
N GLY A 13 -48.81 -24.89 41.98
CA GLY A 13 -49.01 -23.69 41.16
C GLY A 13 -47.72 -22.88 41.08
N PHE A 14 -47.34 -22.49 39.87
CA PHE A 14 -46.18 -21.66 39.59
C PHE A 14 -46.43 -20.25 40.18
N THR A 15 -45.60 -19.79 41.11
CA THR A 15 -45.78 -18.46 41.69
C THR A 15 -45.29 -17.39 40.71
N LEU A 16 -45.93 -16.21 40.72
CA LEU A 16 -45.49 -15.07 39.91
C LEU A 16 -44.01 -14.71 40.15
N VAL A 17 -43.57 -14.87 41.40
CA VAL A 17 -42.18 -14.66 41.83
C VAL A 17 -41.22 -15.63 41.13
N GLU A 18 -41.60 -16.90 40.98
CA GLU A 18 -40.76 -17.93 40.35
C GLU A 18 -40.60 -17.69 38.84
N VAL A 19 -41.66 -17.26 38.16
CA VAL A 19 -41.56 -16.82 36.76
C VAL A 19 -40.65 -15.59 36.65
N LEU A 20 -40.81 -14.63 37.55
CA LEU A 20 -40.03 -13.39 37.52
C LEU A 20 -38.52 -13.65 37.72
N VAL A 21 -38.17 -14.53 38.66
CA VAL A 21 -36.77 -14.95 38.88
C VAL A 21 -36.24 -15.72 37.67
N ALA A 22 -37.02 -16.64 37.10
CA ALA A 22 -36.63 -17.38 35.90
C ALA A 22 -36.35 -16.43 34.72
N LEU A 23 -37.23 -15.43 34.51
CA LEU A 23 -37.05 -14.42 33.48
C LEU A 23 -35.84 -13.53 33.74
N LEU A 24 -35.59 -13.13 35.00
CA LEU A 24 -34.41 -12.35 35.36
C LEU A 24 -33.12 -13.10 35.03
N VAL A 25 -33.01 -14.36 35.47
CA VAL A 25 -31.83 -15.20 35.20
C VAL A 25 -31.65 -15.42 33.69
N LEU A 26 -32.73 -15.73 32.97
CA LEU A 26 -32.70 -15.89 31.53
C LEU A 26 -32.25 -14.61 30.82
N SER A 27 -32.72 -13.44 31.25
CA SER A 27 -32.34 -12.15 30.68
C SER A 27 -30.84 -11.87 30.83
N ILE A 28 -30.26 -12.21 31.99
CA ILE A 28 -28.83 -12.02 32.25
C ILE A 28 -27.99 -12.96 31.38
N MET A 29 -28.39 -14.24 31.27
CA MET A 29 -27.74 -15.20 30.39
C MET A 29 -27.79 -14.76 28.93
N ALA A 30 -28.96 -14.31 28.45
CA ALA A 30 -29.13 -13.79 27.11
C ALA A 30 -28.24 -12.56 26.83
N ALA A 31 -28.16 -11.62 27.79
CA ALA A 31 -27.30 -10.44 27.67
C ALA A 31 -25.80 -10.81 27.62
N MET A 32 -25.36 -11.77 28.44
CA MET A 32 -23.98 -12.27 28.40
C MET A 32 -23.67 -13.01 27.11
N ALA A 33 -24.61 -13.81 26.59
CA ALA A 33 -24.46 -14.50 25.31
C ALA A 33 -24.26 -13.51 24.15
N TRP A 34 -25.03 -12.42 24.10
CA TRP A 34 -24.86 -11.37 23.08
C TRP A 34 -23.49 -10.70 23.20
N ARG A 35 -23.05 -10.33 24.41
CA ARG A 35 -21.70 -9.77 24.60
C ARG A 35 -20.59 -10.72 24.13
N GLY A 36 -20.76 -12.03 24.31
CA GLY A 36 -19.84 -13.04 23.80
C GLY A 36 -19.79 -13.08 22.27
N VAL A 37 -20.96 -13.07 21.61
CA VAL A 37 -21.06 -13.04 20.15
C VAL A 37 -20.45 -11.75 19.57
N ASP A 38 -20.74 -10.58 20.17
CA ASP A 38 -20.16 -9.29 19.77
C ASP A 38 -18.63 -9.27 19.89
N GLY A 39 -18.09 -9.91 20.94
CA GLY A 39 -16.65 -10.07 21.12
C GLY A 39 -16.01 -10.84 19.97
N ILE A 40 -16.63 -11.92 19.53
CA ILE A 40 -16.15 -12.75 18.42
C ILE A 40 -16.22 -11.98 17.09
N VAL A 41 -17.34 -11.30 16.82
CA VAL A 41 -17.52 -10.51 15.59
C VAL A 41 -16.47 -9.42 15.50
N ARG A 42 -16.28 -8.61 16.56
CA ARG A 42 -15.25 -7.55 16.57
C ARG A 42 -13.83 -8.07 16.34
N THR A 43 -13.51 -9.22 16.91
CA THR A 43 -12.18 -9.84 16.78
C THR A 43 -11.95 -10.32 15.34
N ARG A 44 -12.97 -10.91 14.72
CA ARG A 44 -12.94 -11.31 13.31
C ARG A 44 -12.77 -10.11 12.39
N ASP A 45 -13.55 -9.05 12.59
CA ASP A 45 -13.47 -7.85 11.78
C ASP A 45 -12.09 -7.18 11.90
N ALA A 46 -11.52 -7.12 13.11
CA ALA A 46 -10.18 -6.59 13.31
C ALA A 46 -9.11 -7.42 12.59
N SER A 47 -9.21 -8.75 12.67
CA SER A 47 -8.29 -9.66 11.99
C SER A 47 -8.41 -9.56 10.47
N GLN A 48 -9.63 -9.48 9.94
CA GLN A 48 -9.90 -9.32 8.51
C GLN A 48 -9.30 -8.01 7.98
N ARG A 49 -9.52 -6.89 8.68
CA ARG A 49 -8.93 -5.59 8.31
C ARG A 49 -7.40 -5.64 8.25
N GLN A 50 -6.77 -6.31 9.21
CA GLN A 50 -5.32 -6.47 9.23
C GLN A 50 -4.79 -7.32 8.06
N LEU A 51 -5.52 -8.39 7.70
CA LEU A 51 -5.19 -9.21 6.52
C LEU A 51 -5.32 -8.41 5.23
N GLU A 52 -6.41 -7.65 5.06
CA GLU A 52 -6.63 -6.80 3.89
C GLU A 52 -5.53 -5.75 3.72
N GLN A 53 -5.10 -5.10 4.82
CA GLN A 53 -4.00 -4.14 4.81
C GLN A 53 -2.67 -4.79 4.41
N THR A 54 -2.39 -5.98 4.91
CA THR A 54 -1.17 -6.74 4.56
C THR A 54 -1.18 -7.14 3.09
N LEU A 55 -2.32 -7.63 2.59
CA LEU A 55 -2.48 -7.98 1.17
C LEU A 55 -2.34 -6.75 0.27
N ARG A 56 -2.92 -5.61 0.67
CA ARG A 56 -2.75 -4.34 -0.04
C ARG A 56 -1.28 -3.94 -0.08
N LEU A 57 -0.58 -3.96 1.06
CA LEU A 57 0.85 -3.65 1.12
C LEU A 57 1.67 -4.54 0.17
N ASN A 58 1.43 -5.86 0.19
CA ASN A 58 2.13 -6.79 -0.70
C ASN A 58 1.88 -6.50 -2.17
N THR A 59 0.63 -6.21 -2.56
CA THR A 59 0.27 -5.84 -3.93
C THR A 59 0.96 -4.55 -4.37
N VAL A 60 0.99 -3.53 -3.50
CA VAL A 60 1.65 -2.25 -3.78
C VAL A 60 3.16 -2.44 -3.94
N LEU A 61 3.80 -3.23 -3.07
CA LEU A 61 5.22 -3.53 -3.18
C LEU A 61 5.56 -4.35 -4.42
N ALA A 62 4.68 -5.27 -4.83
CA ALA A 62 4.83 -6.01 -6.08
C ALA A 62 4.71 -5.07 -7.30
N GLN A 63 3.78 -4.12 -7.26
CA GLN A 63 3.64 -3.10 -8.31
C GLN A 63 4.88 -2.20 -8.37
N TRP A 64 5.39 -1.74 -7.23
CA TRP A 64 6.64 -0.97 -7.12
C TRP A 64 7.83 -1.73 -7.74
N GLN A 65 7.99 -3.00 -7.39
CA GLN A 65 9.04 -3.85 -7.95
C GLN A 65 8.89 -4.05 -9.45
N THR A 66 7.67 -4.26 -9.94
CA THR A 66 7.38 -4.40 -11.37
C THR A 66 7.72 -3.14 -12.15
N ASP A 67 7.41 -1.97 -11.59
CA ASP A 67 7.75 -0.70 -12.26
C ASP A 67 9.27 -0.50 -12.34
N LEU A 68 10.00 -0.81 -11.27
CA LEU A 68 11.46 -0.70 -11.23
C LEU A 68 12.15 -1.76 -12.10
N ALA A 69 11.68 -3.00 -12.10
CA ALA A 69 12.25 -4.07 -12.92
C ALA A 69 12.10 -3.81 -14.43
N ALA A 70 11.10 -3.01 -14.81
CA ALA A 70 10.85 -2.63 -16.19
C ALA A 70 11.47 -1.28 -16.57
N VAL A 71 12.31 -0.66 -15.71
CA VAL A 71 12.98 0.61 -16.02
C VAL A 71 13.79 0.46 -17.29
N GLN A 72 13.60 1.41 -18.20
CA GLN A 72 14.28 1.41 -19.49
C GLN A 72 14.80 2.80 -19.80
N ASP A 73 16.03 2.84 -20.27
CA ASP A 73 16.63 4.07 -20.78
C ASP A 73 16.39 4.24 -22.27
N THR A 74 15.56 5.23 -22.60
CA THR A 74 15.21 5.58 -23.99
C THR A 74 16.12 6.65 -24.58
N GLY A 75 16.95 7.31 -23.75
CA GLY A 75 17.72 8.49 -24.13
C GLY A 75 16.90 9.77 -24.34
N ALA A 76 15.57 9.71 -24.44
CA ALA A 76 14.72 10.88 -24.71
C ALA A 76 14.44 11.73 -23.46
N VAL A 77 14.37 11.08 -22.30
CA VAL A 77 14.19 11.68 -20.97
C VAL A 77 15.00 10.87 -19.94
N PRO A 78 15.30 11.43 -18.75
CA PRO A 78 16.00 10.68 -17.71
C PRO A 78 15.25 9.40 -17.30
N PRO A 79 15.92 8.24 -17.23
CA PRO A 79 15.24 6.96 -17.01
C PRO A 79 14.71 6.77 -15.59
N LEU A 80 15.34 7.42 -14.61
CA LEU A 80 15.00 7.35 -13.20
C LEU A 80 15.49 8.62 -12.51
N VAL A 81 14.59 9.36 -11.87
CA VAL A 81 14.92 10.61 -11.15
C VAL A 81 14.08 10.69 -9.89
N PHE A 82 14.72 11.09 -8.79
CA PHE A 82 14.03 11.45 -7.55
C PHE A 82 14.28 12.92 -7.22
N ASP A 83 13.22 13.71 -7.13
CA ASP A 83 13.30 15.15 -6.82
C ASP A 83 13.14 15.47 -5.32
N GLY A 84 13.05 14.44 -4.46
CA GLY A 84 12.77 14.57 -3.03
C GLY A 84 11.29 14.38 -2.68
N ALA A 85 10.38 14.57 -3.64
CA ALA A 85 8.93 14.44 -3.45
C ALA A 85 8.27 13.41 -4.38
N THR A 86 8.92 13.09 -5.50
CA THR A 86 8.41 12.22 -6.55
C THR A 86 9.57 11.43 -7.16
N LEU A 87 9.43 10.11 -7.22
CA LEU A 87 10.30 9.23 -8.00
C LEU A 87 9.64 9.03 -9.36
N ARG A 88 10.29 9.50 -10.41
CA ARG A 88 9.86 9.33 -11.79
C ARG A 88 10.75 8.33 -12.49
N LEU A 89 10.16 7.49 -13.29
CA LEU A 89 10.87 6.50 -14.08
C LEU A 89 10.20 6.30 -15.43
N THR A 90 11.00 6.00 -16.45
CA THR A 90 10.50 5.45 -17.71
C THR A 90 10.60 3.94 -17.67
N ARG A 91 9.52 3.27 -18.04
CA ARG A 91 9.49 1.81 -18.08
C ARG A 91 8.91 1.28 -19.38
N GLY A 92 9.41 0.11 -19.79
CA GLY A 92 8.86 -0.64 -20.91
C GLY A 92 7.48 -1.21 -20.60
N THR A 93 6.63 -1.25 -21.62
CA THR A 93 5.34 -1.94 -21.67
C THR A 93 5.22 -2.69 -23.00
N PRO A 94 4.31 -3.66 -23.14
CA PRO A 94 4.07 -4.30 -24.44
C PRO A 94 3.67 -3.33 -25.56
N GLU A 95 3.10 -2.17 -25.21
CA GLU A 95 2.61 -1.16 -26.14
C GLU A 95 3.63 -0.04 -26.42
N GLY A 96 4.79 -0.03 -25.76
CA GLY A 96 5.82 0.98 -25.92
C GLY A 96 6.53 1.30 -24.59
N VAL A 97 6.67 2.59 -24.31
CA VAL A 97 7.29 3.10 -23.08
C VAL A 97 6.29 4.02 -22.38
N GLN A 98 6.24 3.99 -21.06
CA GLN A 98 5.42 4.91 -20.27
C GLN A 98 6.23 5.55 -19.15
N VAL A 99 5.81 6.75 -18.73
CA VAL A 99 6.32 7.42 -17.53
C VAL A 99 5.48 6.98 -16.34
N VAL A 100 6.14 6.57 -15.25
CA VAL A 100 5.51 6.28 -13.96
C VAL A 100 6.09 7.22 -12.91
N ALA A 101 5.23 7.76 -12.06
CA ALA A 101 5.60 8.62 -10.96
C ALA A 101 5.04 8.09 -9.63
N TRP A 102 5.91 7.85 -8.66
CA TRP A 102 5.55 7.54 -7.29
C TRP A 102 5.76 8.77 -6.43
N SER A 103 4.81 9.12 -5.57
CA SER A 103 4.95 10.27 -4.66
C SER A 103 4.21 10.04 -3.34
N LEU A 104 4.70 10.65 -2.28
CA LEU A 104 3.97 10.75 -1.02
C LEU A 104 3.26 12.11 -0.99
N LYS A 105 1.93 12.09 -0.94
CA LYS A 105 1.12 13.32 -0.87
C LYS A 105 0.39 13.39 0.45
N SER A 106 0.38 14.58 1.05
CA SER A 106 -0.49 14.89 2.19
C SER A 106 -1.91 15.06 1.71
N GLU A 107 -2.87 14.50 2.43
CA GLU A 107 -4.29 14.70 2.18
C GLU A 107 -5.02 15.21 3.41
N SER A 108 -6.35 15.34 3.33
CA SER A 108 -7.18 15.95 4.37
C SER A 108 -7.02 15.29 5.74
N THR A 109 -6.78 13.97 5.76
CA THR A 109 -6.80 13.16 6.98
C THR A 109 -5.47 12.44 7.21
N ASP A 110 -4.86 11.94 6.14
CA ASP A 110 -3.62 11.15 6.21
C ASP A 110 -2.76 11.39 4.97
N ASN A 111 -1.50 10.98 5.07
CA ASN A 111 -0.61 10.89 3.91
C ASN A 111 -0.89 9.62 3.12
N ALA A 112 -0.87 9.75 1.79
CA ALA A 112 -1.04 8.63 0.88
C ALA A 112 0.14 8.51 -0.07
N TRP A 113 0.68 7.29 -0.17
CA TRP A 113 1.62 6.93 -1.21
C TRP A 113 0.84 6.64 -2.50
N ARG A 114 1.17 7.41 -3.53
CA ARG A 114 0.43 7.46 -4.78
C ARG A 114 1.33 7.03 -5.94
N ARG A 115 0.71 6.41 -6.93
CA ARG A 115 1.32 6.02 -8.20
C ARG A 115 0.54 6.68 -9.32
N TRP A 116 1.22 7.36 -10.22
CA TRP A 116 0.68 7.80 -11.49
C TRP A 116 1.36 7.04 -12.63
N ALA A 117 0.61 6.63 -13.63
CA ALA A 117 1.15 6.11 -14.88
C ALA A 117 0.53 6.88 -16.05
N GLY A 118 1.40 7.49 -16.87
CA GLY A 118 0.99 8.12 -18.12
C GLY A 118 0.63 7.09 -19.19
N PRO A 119 0.18 7.55 -20.37
CA PRO A 119 -0.08 6.66 -21.50
C PRO A 119 1.19 5.95 -21.98
N SER A 120 1.03 4.72 -22.49
CA SER A 120 2.08 4.04 -23.27
C SER A 120 2.26 4.75 -24.60
N VAL A 121 3.51 5.08 -24.95
CA VAL A 121 3.86 5.81 -26.17
C VAL A 121 5.06 5.16 -26.86
N THR A 122 5.11 5.28 -28.18
CA THR A 122 6.22 4.76 -29.01
C THR A 122 7.11 5.87 -29.57
N ALA A 123 6.62 7.11 -29.63
CA ALA A 123 7.35 8.27 -30.13
C ALA A 123 8.08 9.03 -29.01
N SER A 124 9.32 9.47 -29.27
CA SER A 124 10.13 10.23 -28.30
C SER A 124 9.50 11.55 -27.89
N ALA A 125 8.86 12.27 -28.82
CA ALA A 125 8.16 13.53 -28.52
C ALA A 125 7.00 13.30 -27.55
N ALA A 126 6.16 12.29 -27.77
CA ALA A 126 5.06 11.95 -26.87
C ALA A 126 5.56 11.50 -25.48
N LEU A 127 6.73 10.86 -25.42
CA LEU A 127 7.37 10.51 -24.15
C LEU A 127 7.85 11.76 -23.40
N GLN A 128 8.41 12.74 -24.09
CA GLN A 128 8.79 14.04 -23.52
C GLN A 128 7.57 14.80 -23.00
N ASP A 129 6.46 14.81 -23.73
CA ASP A 129 5.20 15.41 -23.28
C ASP A 129 4.67 14.75 -22.00
N SER A 130 4.65 13.41 -21.96
CA SER A 130 4.26 12.63 -20.78
C SER A 130 5.20 12.89 -19.59
N TRP A 131 6.50 13.06 -19.85
CA TRP A 131 7.47 13.42 -18.83
C TRP A 131 7.23 14.82 -18.26
N ILE A 132 6.94 15.82 -19.09
CA ILE A 132 6.61 17.18 -18.64
C ILE A 132 5.30 17.16 -17.83
N ALA A 133 4.28 16.43 -18.29
CA ALA A 133 3.01 16.28 -17.56
C ALA A 133 3.22 15.69 -16.17
N SER A 134 4.13 14.71 -16.02
CA SER A 134 4.47 14.10 -14.74
C SER A 134 5.07 15.09 -13.71
N GLN A 135 5.56 16.25 -14.15
CA GLN A 135 6.09 17.30 -13.28
C GLN A 135 4.98 18.16 -12.66
N GLN A 136 3.79 18.16 -13.26
CA GLN A 136 2.68 19.05 -12.91
C GLN A 136 1.47 18.29 -12.33
N LEU A 137 1.68 17.10 -11.76
CA LEU A 137 0.61 16.27 -11.22
C LEU A 137 -0.07 16.91 -10.01
N LEU A 138 -1.37 17.15 -10.15
CA LEU A 138 -2.31 17.63 -9.15
C LEU A 138 -3.01 16.48 -8.40
N GLY A 139 -2.96 15.27 -8.96
CA GLY A 139 -3.47 14.05 -8.34
C GLY A 139 -4.91 13.69 -8.71
N SER A 140 -5.42 14.21 -9.83
CA SER A 140 -6.72 13.89 -10.44
C SER A 140 -6.60 13.42 -11.89
N GLU A 141 -5.37 13.25 -12.37
CA GLU A 141 -5.06 12.85 -13.74
C GLU A 141 -5.50 11.40 -14.00
N PRO A 142 -5.82 11.06 -15.25
CA PRO A 142 -5.95 9.67 -15.66
C PRO A 142 -4.68 8.88 -15.30
N GLY A 143 -4.86 7.65 -14.81
CA GLY A 143 -3.76 6.79 -14.37
C GLY A 143 -3.24 7.07 -12.95
N GLN A 144 -3.82 8.07 -12.25
CA GLN A 144 -3.56 8.30 -10.83
C GLN A 144 -4.20 7.22 -9.96
N LEU A 145 -3.39 6.59 -9.11
CA LEU A 145 -3.79 5.55 -8.17
C LEU A 145 -3.30 5.90 -6.77
N ARG A 146 -4.19 5.71 -5.79
CA ARG A 146 -3.83 5.74 -4.38
C ARG A 146 -3.40 4.34 -3.95
N ALA A 147 -2.10 4.14 -3.83
CA ALA A 147 -1.54 2.81 -3.60
C ALA A 147 -1.68 2.41 -2.13
N LEU A 148 -1.20 3.25 -1.22
CA LEU A 148 -1.17 2.93 0.21
C LEU A 148 -1.46 4.18 1.06
N GLU A 149 -2.33 4.03 2.05
CA GLU A 149 -2.68 5.09 3.02
C GLU A 149 -1.90 4.92 4.32
N GLY A 150 -1.86 5.97 5.13
CA GLY A 150 -1.22 5.93 6.43
C GLY A 150 0.31 5.81 6.34
N VAL A 151 0.93 6.45 5.34
CA VAL A 151 2.39 6.46 5.17
C VAL A 151 2.96 7.75 5.75
N THR A 152 3.70 7.66 6.86
CA THR A 152 4.28 8.84 7.53
C THR A 152 5.63 9.24 6.97
N ARG A 153 6.37 8.28 6.41
CA ARG A 153 7.72 8.49 5.90
C ARG A 153 7.90 7.74 4.59
N TRP A 154 8.55 8.39 3.65
CA TRP A 154 9.00 7.77 2.42
C TRP A 154 10.39 8.31 2.06
N GLN A 155 11.37 7.41 1.96
CA GLN A 155 12.74 7.74 1.59
C GLN A 155 13.21 6.81 0.49
N VAL A 156 13.98 7.35 -0.46
CA VAL A 156 14.53 6.60 -1.60
C VAL A 156 16.04 6.72 -1.59
N TYR A 157 16.72 5.60 -1.81
CA TYR A 157 18.16 5.49 -1.90
C TYR A 157 18.55 4.78 -3.19
N PHE A 158 19.67 5.18 -3.77
CA PHE A 158 20.24 4.57 -4.96
C PHE A 158 21.52 3.84 -4.61
N PHE A 159 21.68 2.63 -5.13
CA PHE A 159 22.92 1.86 -5.04
C PHE A 159 23.79 2.20 -6.26
N GLN A 160 24.87 2.92 -6.01
CA GLN A 160 25.80 3.40 -7.03
C GLN A 160 27.24 3.11 -6.61
N GLY A 161 28.04 2.58 -7.53
CA GLY A 161 29.39 2.12 -7.22
C GLY A 161 29.34 0.93 -6.25
N ASN A 162 29.59 1.19 -4.97
CA ASN A 162 29.60 0.16 -3.91
C ASN A 162 28.88 0.61 -2.62
N ALA A 163 28.01 1.62 -2.70
CA ALA A 163 27.32 2.15 -1.52
C ALA A 163 25.89 2.60 -1.82
N TRP A 164 25.07 2.60 -0.77
CA TRP A 164 23.75 3.24 -0.77
C TRP A 164 23.93 4.73 -0.49
N ALA A 165 23.47 5.57 -1.40
CA ALA A 165 23.40 7.02 -1.23
C ALA A 165 21.94 7.48 -1.27
N ASN A 166 21.65 8.62 -0.64
CA ASN A 166 20.34 9.24 -0.80
C ASN A 166 20.09 9.52 -2.28
N ALA A 167 18.87 9.31 -2.78
CA ALA A 167 18.57 9.45 -4.20
C ALA A 167 18.73 10.88 -4.75
N GLN A 168 18.82 11.90 -3.87
CA GLN A 168 19.14 13.29 -4.25
C GLN A 168 20.65 13.61 -4.19
N SER A 169 21.50 12.68 -3.74
CA SER A 169 22.95 12.85 -3.78
C SER A 169 23.45 12.84 -5.23
N THR A 170 24.54 13.58 -5.50
CA THR A 170 25.17 13.58 -6.82
C THR A 170 25.56 12.17 -7.21
N GLY A 171 24.99 11.70 -8.32
CA GLY A 171 25.25 10.36 -8.86
C GLY A 171 26.41 10.32 -9.84
N ASN A 172 26.75 9.11 -10.25
CA ASN A 172 27.71 8.89 -11.33
C ASN A 172 27.15 9.42 -12.66
N VAL A 173 28.02 9.85 -13.56
CA VAL A 173 27.64 10.26 -14.92
C VAL A 173 27.74 9.07 -15.86
N ALA A 174 26.72 8.87 -16.69
CA ALA A 174 26.72 7.86 -17.74
C ALA A 174 27.60 8.34 -18.89
N ALA A 175 28.38 7.43 -19.47
CA ALA A 175 29.10 7.71 -20.70
C ALA A 175 28.11 8.03 -21.83
N PRO A 176 28.37 9.03 -22.68
CA PRO A 176 27.54 9.30 -23.84
C PRO A 176 27.54 8.06 -24.77
N PRO A 177 26.41 7.75 -25.43
CA PRO A 177 26.33 6.62 -26.34
C PRO A 177 27.33 6.77 -27.51
N ALA A 178 27.80 5.65 -28.04
CA ALA A 178 28.70 5.64 -29.19
C ALA A 178 28.03 6.33 -30.40
N GLY A 179 28.63 7.41 -30.91
CA GLY A 179 28.07 8.24 -31.98
C GLY A 179 27.32 9.50 -31.51
N ALA A 180 27.29 9.79 -30.21
CA ALA A 180 26.77 11.07 -29.71
C ALA A 180 27.59 12.25 -30.25
N ALA A 181 26.91 13.36 -30.56
CA ALA A 181 27.56 14.59 -31.00
C ALA A 181 28.56 15.07 -29.94
N SER A 182 29.72 15.57 -30.40
CA SER A 182 30.76 16.14 -29.56
C SER A 182 30.17 17.27 -28.69
N GLY A 183 30.19 17.09 -27.36
CA GLY A 183 29.61 18.06 -26.41
C GLY A 183 28.24 17.70 -25.82
N ALA A 184 27.76 16.47 -26.01
CA ALA A 184 26.56 15.99 -25.32
C ALA A 184 26.71 16.15 -23.79
N ALA A 185 25.71 16.77 -23.14
CA ALA A 185 25.73 17.01 -21.71
C ALA A 185 25.79 15.68 -20.93
N PRO A 186 26.59 15.61 -19.84
CA PRO A 186 26.66 14.42 -19.01
C PRO A 186 25.30 14.15 -18.37
N ARG A 187 24.80 12.93 -18.52
CA ARG A 187 23.55 12.44 -17.93
C ARG A 187 23.85 11.57 -16.72
N ALA A 188 22.97 11.54 -15.73
CA ALA A 188 23.13 10.63 -14.59
C ALA A 188 23.07 9.17 -15.06
N ALA A 189 24.00 8.34 -14.58
CA ALA A 189 24.00 6.91 -14.80
C ALA A 189 22.82 6.28 -14.04
N LEU A 190 22.21 5.25 -14.65
CA LEU A 190 21.19 4.46 -13.96
C LEU A 190 21.83 3.76 -12.76
N PRO A 191 21.24 3.84 -11.55
CA PRO A 191 21.76 3.10 -10.41
C PRO A 191 21.57 1.61 -10.62
N SER A 192 22.35 0.80 -9.90
CA SER A 192 22.24 -0.67 -9.96
C SER A 192 21.14 -1.21 -9.04
N GLY A 193 20.66 -0.39 -8.10
CA GLY A 193 19.56 -0.75 -7.22
C GLY A 193 18.87 0.46 -6.61
N VAL A 194 17.62 0.26 -6.20
CA VAL A 194 16.79 1.24 -5.53
C VAL A 194 16.29 0.63 -4.23
N ARG A 195 16.47 1.37 -3.13
CA ARG A 195 15.92 1.05 -1.83
C ARG A 195 14.82 2.06 -1.50
N VAL A 196 13.68 1.55 -1.07
CA VAL A 196 12.60 2.35 -0.50
C VAL A 196 12.45 2.04 0.98
N VAL A 197 12.34 3.09 1.79
CA VAL A 197 12.04 3.00 3.22
C VAL A 197 10.71 3.68 3.47
N ILE A 198 9.74 2.94 4.00
CA ILE A 198 8.36 3.39 4.24
C ILE A 198 8.07 3.29 5.73
N GLY A 199 7.66 4.39 6.36
CA GLY A 199 7.15 4.41 7.73
C GLY A 199 5.63 4.47 7.75
N PHE A 200 5.01 3.77 8.69
CA PHE A 200 3.55 3.71 8.80
C PHE A 200 3.01 4.55 9.96
N ALA A 201 1.84 5.14 9.77
CA ALA A 201 1.12 5.92 10.77
C ALA A 201 0.50 5.01 11.84
N PRO A 202 0.41 5.45 13.10
CA PRO A 202 -0.48 4.84 14.07
C PRO A 202 -1.90 4.79 13.50
N GLY A 203 -2.60 3.66 13.62
CA GLY A 203 -3.97 3.51 13.10
C GLY A 203 -4.08 3.15 11.61
N SER A 204 -2.98 3.19 10.84
CA SER A 204 -2.95 2.66 9.45
C SER A 204 -3.16 1.13 9.39
N GLY A 205 -3.04 0.47 10.55
CA GLY A 205 -3.06 -0.97 10.73
C GLY A 205 -1.78 -1.70 10.27
N LEU A 206 -0.79 -0.93 9.83
CA LEU A 206 0.61 -1.33 9.72
C LEU A 206 1.43 -0.61 10.79
N THR A 207 2.54 -1.20 11.22
CA THR A 207 3.39 -0.61 12.27
C THR A 207 4.87 -0.67 11.89
N GLY A 208 5.64 0.28 12.41
CA GLY A 208 7.09 0.34 12.20
C GLY A 208 7.49 0.88 10.83
N THR A 209 8.65 0.41 10.37
CA THR A 209 9.26 0.79 9.09
C THR A 209 9.52 -0.44 8.23
N LEU A 210 9.21 -0.33 6.95
CA LEU A 210 9.51 -1.32 5.93
C LEU A 210 10.67 -0.80 5.07
N THR A 211 11.68 -1.64 4.86
CA THR A 211 12.75 -1.40 3.88
C THR A 211 12.66 -2.44 2.78
N ARG A 212 12.64 -2.00 1.51
CA ARG A 212 12.62 -2.89 0.35
C ARG A 212 13.67 -2.46 -0.65
N ASP A 213 14.52 -3.41 -1.04
CA ASP A 213 15.58 -3.22 -2.03
C ASP A 213 15.17 -3.92 -3.32
N VAL A 214 15.42 -3.25 -4.46
CA VAL A 214 15.15 -3.77 -5.81
C VAL A 214 16.40 -3.53 -6.65
N MET A 215 16.91 -4.58 -7.27
CA MET A 215 17.99 -4.44 -8.25
C MET A 215 17.40 -3.97 -9.58
N LEU A 216 18.07 -3.02 -10.22
CA LEU A 216 17.74 -2.64 -11.60
C LEU A 216 18.52 -3.59 -12.52
N GLY A 217 17.85 -4.10 -13.55
CA GLY A 217 18.50 -4.96 -14.54
C GLY A 217 19.65 -4.22 -15.25
N PRO A 218 20.65 -4.95 -15.75
CA PRO A 218 21.75 -4.37 -16.54
C PRO A 218 21.26 -3.77 -17.87
#